data_AF-A0A967RPT1-F1
#
_entry.id   AF-A0A967RPT1-F1
#
_cell.length_a   1.000
_cell.length_b   1.000
_cell.length_c   1.000
_cell.angle_alpha   90.00
_cell.angle_beta   90.00
_cell.angle_gamma   90.00
#
_symmetry.space_group_name_H-M   'P 1'
#
loop_
_entity.id
_entity.type
_entity.pdbx_description
1 polymer ?
#
loop_
_entity_poly.entity_id
_entity_poly.type
_entity_poly.pdbx_seq_one_letter_code
_entity_poly.pdbx_strand_id
1 'polypeptide(L)'
;MKNSVSRKIEVEIGISVFIGVTLLICSGCARPTGELFATSATPIVWPKPPETARIRYLGQISTEKDLQRAVSWPESLGQLIFGQKEIGVLVNPYAVALDDKNRLLIADTSGSVIHLMDLKTRRYRQIS
;
A
#
# COMPACT_ATOMS: atom_id res chain seq x y z
N MET A 1 34.13 47.51 -8.59
CA MET A 1 33.34 46.75 -9.60
C MET A 1 33.50 45.23 -9.52
N LYS A 2 34.68 44.68 -9.16
CA LYS A 2 34.93 43.22 -9.06
C LYS A 2 34.07 42.50 -8.00
N ASN A 3 33.73 43.17 -6.90
CA ASN A 3 33.00 42.57 -5.78
C ASN A 3 31.52 42.28 -6.06
N SER A 4 30.91 42.97 -7.04
CA SER A 4 29.51 42.77 -7.42
C SER A 4 29.35 41.56 -8.35
N VAL A 5 30.33 41.31 -9.22
CA VAL A 5 30.33 40.17 -10.14
C VAL A 5 30.60 38.86 -9.39
N SER A 6 31.56 38.84 -8.44
CA SER A 6 31.85 37.65 -7.63
C SER A 6 30.67 37.21 -6.77
N ARG A 7 29.95 38.17 -6.15
CA ARG A 7 28.74 37.87 -5.37
C ARG A 7 27.59 37.32 -6.20
N LYS A 8 27.41 37.77 -7.44
CA LYS A 8 26.39 37.22 -8.34
C LYS A 8 26.69 35.76 -8.69
N ILE A 9 27.95 35.45 -8.96
CA ILE A 9 28.39 34.09 -9.32
C ILE A 9 28.23 33.14 -8.13
N GLU A 10 28.59 33.55 -6.92
CA GLU A 10 28.41 32.75 -5.69
C GLU A 10 26.92 32.45 -5.41
N VAL A 11 26.03 33.41 -5.65
CA VAL A 11 24.59 33.24 -5.47
C VAL A 11 24.01 32.28 -6.51
N GLU A 12 24.40 32.37 -7.79
CA GLU A 12 23.91 31.46 -8.83
C GLU A 12 24.41 30.02 -8.65
N ILE A 13 25.65 29.85 -8.19
CA ILE A 13 26.19 28.54 -7.81
C ILE A 13 25.42 27.98 -6.61
N GLY A 14 25.16 28.80 -5.59
CA GLY A 14 24.38 28.41 -4.42
C GLY A 14 22.96 27.95 -4.77
N ILE A 15 22.28 28.70 -5.65
CA ILE A 15 20.94 28.34 -6.15
C ILE A 15 20.97 27.03 -6.94
N SER A 16 21.96 26.85 -7.83
CA SER A 16 22.08 25.65 -8.65
C SER A 16 22.37 24.40 -7.81
N VAL A 17 23.23 24.51 -6.79
CA VAL A 17 23.49 23.42 -5.83
C VAL A 17 22.23 23.10 -5.02
N PHE A 18 21.50 24.11 -4.55
CA PHE A 18 20.27 23.90 -3.78
C PHE A 18 19.17 23.21 -4.61
N ILE A 19 19.00 23.60 -5.88
CA ILE A 19 18.08 22.96 -6.81
C ILE A 19 18.51 21.52 -7.11
N GLY A 20 19.81 21.30 -7.35
CA GLY A 20 20.37 19.97 -7.59
C GLY A 20 20.17 19.00 -6.42
N VAL A 21 20.42 19.47 -5.19
CA VAL A 21 20.18 18.70 -3.96
C VAL A 21 18.69 18.41 -3.77
N THR A 22 17.83 19.39 -4.03
CA THR A 22 16.37 19.21 -3.91
C THR A 22 15.84 18.16 -4.91
N LEU A 23 16.30 18.20 -6.16
CA LEU A 23 15.94 17.19 -7.18
C LEU A 23 16.47 15.79 -6.82
N LEU A 24 17.65 15.69 -6.20
CA LEU A 24 18.19 14.43 -5.70
C LEU A 24 17.31 13.83 -4.60
N ILE A 25 16.83 14.65 -3.67
CA ILE A 25 15.96 14.23 -2.56
C ILE A 25 14.56 13.82 -3.06
N CYS A 26 14.09 14.40 -4.16
CA CYS A 26 12.80 14.04 -4.77
C CYS A 26 12.83 12.72 -5.56
N SER A 27 13.99 12.08 -5.74
CA SER A 27 14.12 10.74 -6.35
C SER A 27 13.82 9.63 -5.32
N GLY A 28 12.65 9.71 -4.69
CA GLY A 28 12.24 8.78 -3.63
C GLY A 28 11.64 7.49 -4.18
N CYS A 29 12.01 6.34 -3.59
CA CYS A 29 11.43 5.04 -3.93
C CYS A 29 9.93 4.99 -3.57
N ALA A 30 9.06 5.16 -4.57
CA ALA A 30 7.67 4.75 -4.45
C ALA A 30 7.61 3.23 -4.41
N ARG A 31 6.88 2.65 -3.44
CA ARG A 31 6.56 1.23 -3.46
C ARG A 31 5.35 1.02 -4.36
N PRO A 32 5.47 0.27 -5.47
CA PRO A 32 4.32 -0.01 -6.33
C PRO A 32 3.28 -0.85 -5.59
N THR A 33 2.04 -0.81 -6.07
CA THR A 33 0.98 -1.71 -5.60
C THR A 33 1.40 -3.16 -5.84
N GLY A 34 1.33 -3.99 -4.79
CA GLY A 34 1.68 -5.40 -4.90
C GLY A 34 0.53 -6.31 -5.38
N GLU A 35 0.83 -7.58 -5.63
CA GLU A 35 -0.15 -8.59 -6.03
C GLU A 35 -0.98 -9.05 -4.83
N LEU A 36 -2.33 -8.98 -4.92
CA LEU A 36 -3.22 -9.45 -3.83
C LEU A 36 -2.97 -10.92 -3.47
N PHE A 37 -2.84 -11.76 -4.50
CA PHE A 37 -2.70 -13.20 -4.37
C PHE A 37 -1.54 -13.65 -5.27
N ALA A 38 -0.33 -13.66 -4.70
CA ALA A 38 0.85 -14.12 -5.41
C ALA A 38 0.67 -15.59 -5.83
N THR A 39 0.98 -15.92 -7.09
CA THR A 39 0.93 -17.31 -7.55
C THR A 39 2.02 -18.11 -6.87
N SER A 40 1.63 -19.09 -6.04
CA SER A 40 2.57 -20.04 -5.45
C SER A 40 3.07 -21.02 -6.51
N ALA A 41 4.37 -21.29 -6.52
CA ALA A 41 4.98 -22.33 -7.35
C ALA A 41 4.42 -23.74 -7.02
N THR A 42 4.00 -23.94 -5.77
CA THR A 42 3.35 -25.18 -5.32
C THR A 42 1.89 -24.84 -4.96
N PRO A 43 0.92 -25.07 -5.86
CA PRO A 43 -0.46 -24.72 -5.60
C PRO A 43 -1.06 -25.65 -4.54
N ILE A 44 -1.68 -25.07 -3.51
CA ILE A 44 -2.46 -25.84 -2.54
C ILE A 44 -3.81 -26.12 -3.19
N VAL A 45 -4.06 -27.39 -3.49
CA VAL A 45 -5.26 -27.86 -4.18
C VAL A 45 -5.98 -28.94 -3.38
N TRP A 46 -7.29 -29.04 -3.62
CA TRP A 46 -8.12 -30.08 -3.03
C TRP A 46 -9.08 -30.67 -4.08
N PRO A 47 -9.28 -32.00 -4.14
CA PRO A 47 -8.51 -33.04 -3.44
C PRO A 47 -7.03 -33.05 -3.85
N LYS A 48 -6.18 -33.73 -3.08
CA LYS A 48 -4.76 -33.92 -3.43
C LYS A 48 -4.62 -34.94 -4.57
N PRO A 49 -3.56 -34.87 -5.39
CA PRO A 49 -3.25 -35.90 -6.38
C PRO A 49 -3.22 -37.31 -5.75
N PRO A 50 -3.63 -38.37 -6.47
CA PRO A 50 -3.90 -38.44 -7.91
C PRO A 50 -5.29 -37.99 -8.35
N GLU A 51 -6.19 -37.67 -7.41
CA GLU A 51 -7.53 -37.18 -7.75
C GLU A 51 -7.47 -35.81 -8.45
N THR A 52 -8.43 -35.56 -9.34
CA THR A 52 -8.53 -34.28 -10.04
C THR A 52 -8.89 -33.16 -9.05
N ALA A 53 -8.01 -32.17 -8.92
CA ALA A 53 -8.22 -30.98 -8.11
C ALA A 53 -9.48 -30.21 -8.56
N ARG A 54 -10.28 -29.76 -7.58
CA ARG A 54 -11.52 -29.00 -7.79
C ARG A 54 -11.46 -27.60 -7.18
N ILE A 55 -10.69 -27.45 -6.11
CA ILE A 55 -10.51 -26.19 -5.39
C ILE A 55 -9.01 -25.88 -5.36
N ARG A 56 -8.66 -24.62 -5.56
CA ARG A 56 -7.31 -24.10 -5.40
C ARG A 56 -7.33 -22.92 -4.45
N TYR A 57 -6.45 -22.96 -3.47
CA TYR A 57 -6.22 -21.85 -2.57
C TYR A 57 -5.44 -20.75 -3.30
N LEU A 58 -5.98 -19.53 -3.31
CA LEU A 58 -5.34 -18.36 -3.94
C LEU A 58 -4.54 -17.54 -2.91
N GLY A 59 -5.03 -17.46 -1.69
CA GLY A 59 -4.45 -16.66 -0.62
C GLY A 59 -5.50 -16.34 0.44
N GLN A 60 -5.14 -15.40 1.32
CA GLN A 60 -5.96 -14.96 2.44
C GLN A 60 -5.90 -13.45 2.58
N ILE A 61 -6.95 -12.88 3.14
CA ILE A 61 -7.00 -11.49 3.59
C ILE A 61 -7.36 -11.55 5.07
N SER A 62 -6.46 -11.11 5.94
CA SER A 62 -6.62 -11.07 7.39
C SER A 62 -6.62 -9.64 7.92
N THR A 63 -5.97 -8.72 7.22
CA THR A 63 -5.82 -7.31 7.61
C THR A 63 -5.90 -6.39 6.38
N GLU A 64 -6.03 -5.08 6.63
CA GLU A 64 -5.92 -4.04 5.60
C GLU A 64 -4.59 -4.13 4.82
N LYS A 65 -3.49 -4.56 5.45
CA LYS A 65 -2.17 -4.63 4.79
C LYS A 65 -2.14 -5.64 3.65
N ASP A 66 -3.01 -6.65 3.68
CA ASP A 66 -3.08 -7.67 2.62
C ASP A 66 -3.61 -7.10 1.29
N LEU A 67 -4.18 -5.88 1.31
CA LEU A 67 -4.49 -5.15 0.07
C LEU A 67 -3.25 -4.66 -0.67
N GLN A 68 -2.06 -4.72 -0.06
CA GLN A 68 -0.77 -4.34 -0.66
C GLN A 68 -0.83 -2.98 -1.37
N ARG A 69 -1.48 -2.01 -0.74
CA ARG A 69 -1.65 -0.65 -1.28
C ARG A 69 -0.29 0.01 -1.48
N ALA A 70 -0.13 0.70 -2.60
CA ALA A 70 1.00 1.59 -2.81
C ALA A 70 1.10 2.65 -1.70
N VAL A 71 2.31 2.84 -1.20
CA VAL A 71 2.63 3.87 -0.20
C VAL A 71 3.42 4.97 -0.90
N SER A 72 2.92 6.20 -0.78
CA SER A 72 3.60 7.37 -1.35
C SER A 72 4.83 7.76 -0.51
N TRP A 73 5.79 8.46 -1.11
CA TRP A 73 7.00 8.91 -0.39
C TRP A 73 6.68 9.78 0.83
N PRO A 74 5.79 10.80 0.76
CA PRO A 74 5.44 11.59 1.94
C PRO A 74 4.79 10.75 3.04
N GLU A 75 3.97 9.77 2.66
CA GLU A 75 3.34 8.85 3.62
C GLU A 75 4.39 7.95 4.29
N SER A 76 5.35 7.43 3.53
CA SER A 76 6.45 6.62 4.06
C SER A 76 7.34 7.42 5.00
N LEU A 77 7.65 8.69 4.68
CA LEU A 77 8.42 9.56 5.56
C LEU A 77 7.65 9.90 6.83
N GLY A 78 6.36 10.21 6.70
CA GLY A 78 5.48 10.44 7.85
C GLY A 78 5.45 9.22 8.79
N GLN A 79 5.38 8.01 8.23
CA GLN A 79 5.43 6.78 9.03
C GLN A 79 6.77 6.55 9.73
N LEU A 80 7.88 7.04 9.16
CA LEU A 80 9.21 6.95 9.78
C LEU A 80 9.32 7.90 10.98
N ILE A 81 8.77 9.11 10.86
CA ILE A 81 8.86 10.17 11.88
C ILE A 81 7.83 9.95 12.99
N PHE A 82 6.59 9.64 12.63
CA PHE A 82 5.44 9.55 13.55
C PHE A 82 5.04 8.11 13.90
N GLY A 83 5.67 7.11 13.30
CA GLY A 83 5.32 5.70 13.47
C GLY A 83 4.26 5.21 12.49
N GLN A 84 4.03 3.89 12.50
CA GLN A 84 3.03 3.24 11.65
C GLN A 84 1.61 3.58 12.12
N LYS A 85 0.70 3.81 11.17
CA LYS A 85 -0.73 3.95 11.49
C LYS A 85 -1.29 2.61 11.94
N GLU A 86 -2.27 2.65 12.83
CA GLU A 86 -3.14 1.51 13.09
C GLU A 86 -3.83 1.09 11.80
N ILE A 87 -4.04 -0.21 11.66
CA ILE A 87 -4.61 -0.83 10.47
C ILE A 87 -5.91 -1.53 10.82
N GLY A 88 -6.79 -1.67 9.84
CA GLY A 88 -7.93 -2.59 9.96
C GLY A 88 -7.47 -4.03 10.14
N VAL A 89 -8.00 -4.72 11.13
CA VAL A 89 -7.77 -6.15 11.37
C VAL A 89 -9.13 -6.85 11.44
N LEU A 90 -9.25 -8.01 10.79
CA LEU A 90 -10.41 -8.87 10.92
C LEU A 90 -10.29 -9.70 12.21
N VAL A 91 -11.28 -9.61 13.08
CA VAL A 91 -11.36 -10.30 14.37
C VAL A 91 -12.24 -11.54 14.24
N ASN A 92 -13.52 -11.36 13.88
CA ASN A 92 -14.47 -12.45 13.69
C ASN A 92 -15.38 -12.18 12.48
N PRO A 93 -14.81 -12.23 11.25
CA PRO A 93 -15.56 -12.02 10.02
C PRO A 93 -16.59 -13.14 9.82
N TYR A 94 -17.86 -12.78 9.74
CA TYR A 94 -18.97 -13.72 9.67
C TYR A 94 -19.55 -13.86 8.25
N ALA A 95 -19.63 -12.75 7.53
CA ALA A 95 -20.21 -12.71 6.19
C ALA A 95 -19.44 -11.75 5.28
N VAL A 96 -19.48 -12.03 3.98
CA VAL A 96 -18.86 -11.20 2.95
C VAL A 96 -19.84 -10.95 1.79
N ALA A 97 -19.70 -9.79 1.15
CA ALA A 97 -20.40 -9.46 -0.07
C ALA A 97 -19.47 -8.69 -1.03
N LEU A 98 -19.67 -8.86 -2.33
CA LEU A 98 -19.05 -8.04 -3.35
C LEU A 98 -20.12 -7.17 -4.00
N ASP A 99 -19.79 -5.90 -4.22
CA ASP A 99 -20.64 -5.02 -5.00
C ASP A 99 -20.19 -4.94 -6.48
N ASP A 100 -20.94 -4.14 -7.25
CA ASP A 100 -20.71 -3.88 -8.68
C ASP A 100 -19.37 -3.17 -9.00
N LYS A 101 -18.69 -2.65 -7.97
CA LYS A 101 -17.42 -1.92 -8.10
C LYS A 101 -16.21 -2.74 -7.69
N ASN A 102 -16.37 -4.03 -7.36
CA ASN A 102 -15.35 -4.90 -6.78
C ASN A 102 -14.87 -4.43 -5.40
N ARG A 103 -15.78 -3.91 -4.59
CA ARG A 103 -15.52 -3.63 -3.17
C ARG A 103 -16.01 -4.81 -2.36
N LEU A 104 -15.11 -5.41 -1.60
CA LEU A 104 -15.38 -6.49 -0.67
C LEU A 104 -15.86 -5.89 0.65
N LEU A 105 -17.12 -6.14 1.00
CA LEU A 105 -17.69 -5.81 2.29
C LEU A 105 -17.60 -7.03 3.19
N ILE A 106 -17.10 -6.85 4.41
CA ILE A 106 -16.90 -7.91 5.40
C ILE A 106 -17.61 -7.47 6.68
N ALA A 107 -18.61 -8.24 7.10
CA ALA A 107 -19.28 -8.04 8.39
C ALA A 107 -18.46 -8.72 9.49
N ASP A 108 -17.84 -7.92 10.36
CA ASP A 108 -17.06 -8.40 11.51
C ASP A 108 -17.84 -8.21 12.80
N THR A 109 -18.31 -9.34 13.32
CA THR A 109 -19.25 -9.36 14.45
C THR A 109 -18.61 -8.92 15.76
N SER A 110 -17.39 -9.37 16.04
CA SER A 110 -16.68 -9.01 17.27
C SER A 110 -16.19 -7.56 17.25
N GLY A 111 -15.83 -7.04 16.07
CA GLY A 111 -15.48 -5.64 15.88
C GLY A 111 -16.68 -4.68 15.84
N SER A 112 -17.91 -5.21 15.72
CA SER A 112 -19.14 -4.43 15.51
C SER A 112 -19.04 -3.45 14.33
N VAL A 113 -18.33 -3.85 13.26
CA VAL A 113 -18.00 -2.99 12.12
C VAL A 113 -18.17 -3.72 10.80
N ILE A 114 -18.33 -2.95 9.73
CA ILE A 114 -18.22 -3.45 8.36
C ILE A 114 -16.91 -2.94 7.76
N HIS A 115 -16.03 -3.86 7.36
CA HIS A 115 -14.83 -3.52 6.60
C HIS A 115 -15.19 -3.43 5.11
N LEU A 116 -14.84 -2.31 4.48
CA LEU A 116 -14.93 -2.12 3.05
C LEU A 116 -13.52 -2.10 2.47
N MET A 117 -13.22 -3.10 1.65
CA MET A 117 -11.93 -3.27 0.97
C MET A 117 -12.13 -3.15 -0.53
N ASP A 118 -11.65 -2.06 -1.12
CA ASP A 118 -11.71 -1.86 -2.57
C ASP A 118 -10.55 -2.60 -3.25
N LEU A 119 -10.87 -3.68 -3.97
CA LEU A 119 -9.87 -4.56 -4.57
C LEU A 119 -9.18 -3.94 -5.79
N LYS A 120 -9.77 -2.90 -6.40
CA LYS A 120 -9.18 -2.15 -7.52
C LYS A 120 -8.27 -1.04 -7.02
N THR A 121 -8.77 -0.19 -6.12
CA THR A 121 -8.02 0.98 -5.64
C THR A 121 -7.11 0.65 -4.46
N ARG A 122 -7.21 -0.57 -3.91
CA ARG A 122 -6.50 -1.06 -2.71
C ARG A 122 -6.73 -0.18 -1.48
N ARG A 123 -7.89 0.49 -1.43
CA ARG A 123 -8.27 1.33 -0.30
C ARG A 123 -9.11 0.56 0.69
N TYR A 124 -8.86 0.83 1.96
CA TYR A 124 -9.63 0.32 3.08
C TYR A 124 -10.47 1.43 3.70
N ARG A 125 -11.65 1.07 4.20
CA ARG A 125 -12.49 1.91 5.05
C ARG A 125 -13.22 1.02 6.04
N GLN A 126 -13.33 1.50 7.27
CA GLN A 126 -14.22 0.93 8.27
C GLN A 126 -15.53 1.72 8.30
N ILE A 127 -16.65 1.02 8.39
CA ILE A 127 -17.99 1.59 8.57
C ILE A 127 -18.48 1.10 9.94
N SER A 128 -18.75 2.04 10.83
CA SER A 128 -19.24 1.85 12.21
C SER A 128 -20.43 2.75 12.45
#